data_AF-A0A936W0F6-F1
#
_entry.id   AF-A0A936W0F6-F1
#
_cell.length_a   1.000
_cell.length_b   1.000
_cell.length_c   1.000
_cell.angle_alpha   90.00
_cell.angle_beta   90.00
_cell.angle_gamma   90.00
#
_symmetry.space_group_name_H-M   'P 1'
#
loop_
_entity.id
_entity.type
_entity.pdbx_description
1 polymer ?
#
loop_
_entity_poly.entity_id
_entity_poly.type
_entity_poly.pdbx_seq_one_letter_code
_entity_poly.pdbx_strand_id
1 'polypeptide(L)'
;MTLTSTADAETTIEWQNGSSAPAFTVTAAGVFTLSESNRCGDAADTITVAYLDAPDPFTLGSDTTLCPGETITLLAPPTAYSIMWQDGSDQSSIVANQAATYSLQISNECGTSPMNLYWIMTHEYLS
;
A
#
# COMPACT_ATOMS: atom_id res chain seq x y z
N MET A 1 16.64 8.61 -0.57
CA MET A 1 16.20 10.03 -0.76
C MET A 1 17.22 10.92 -0.06
N THR A 2 17.42 12.15 -0.52
CA THR A 2 18.33 13.10 0.13
C THR A 2 17.56 14.34 0.55
N LEU A 3 17.74 14.76 1.81
CA LEU A 3 17.27 16.03 2.32
C LEU A 3 18.42 17.03 2.26
N THR A 4 18.17 18.25 1.81
CA THR A 4 19.21 19.26 1.64
C THR A 4 18.81 20.50 2.40
N SER A 5 19.71 21.04 3.23
CA SER A 5 19.53 22.34 3.85
C SER A 5 19.67 23.44 2.80
N THR A 6 18.88 24.49 2.96
CA THR A 6 18.97 25.71 2.14
C THR A 6 19.49 26.91 2.94
N ALA A 7 20.06 26.65 4.13
CA ALA A 7 20.58 27.67 5.02
C ALA A 7 21.73 28.46 4.37
N ASP A 8 21.78 29.75 4.68
CA ASP A 8 22.86 30.64 4.24
C ASP A 8 24.21 30.27 4.90
N ALA A 9 25.31 30.68 4.27
CA ALA A 9 26.68 30.33 4.70
C ALA A 9 27.06 30.76 6.14
N GLU A 10 26.32 31.69 6.76
CA GLU A 10 26.53 32.15 8.13
C GLU A 10 25.66 31.42 9.18
N THR A 11 24.88 30.42 8.75
CA THR A 11 23.99 29.65 9.61
C THR A 11 24.62 28.30 9.94
N THR A 12 24.70 27.98 11.23
CA THR A 12 25.10 26.65 11.68
C THR A 12 23.91 25.72 11.57
N ILE A 13 24.11 24.55 10.99
CA ILE A 13 23.06 23.53 10.84
C ILE A 13 23.42 22.26 11.59
N GLU A 14 22.42 21.58 12.11
CA GLU A 14 22.57 20.30 12.80
C GLU A 14 21.35 19.39 12.51
N TRP A 15 21.61 18.25 11.90
CA TRP A 15 20.63 17.18 11.75
C TRP A 15 20.44 16.43 13.07
N GLN A 16 19.35 15.69 13.20
CA GLN A 16 19.00 14.92 14.40
C GLN A 16 20.03 13.86 14.84
N ASN A 17 21.03 13.55 14.01
CA ASN A 17 22.15 12.66 14.35
C ASN A 17 23.44 13.41 14.76
N GLY A 18 23.39 14.74 14.90
CA GLY A 18 24.53 15.61 15.19
C GLY A 18 25.38 15.98 13.97
N SER A 19 24.94 15.64 12.75
CA SER A 19 25.66 16.00 11.51
C SER A 19 25.40 17.46 11.13
N SER A 20 26.44 18.19 10.76
CA SER A 20 26.33 19.53 10.14
C SER A 20 26.52 19.52 8.62
N ALA A 21 26.42 18.35 7.99
CA ALA A 21 26.51 18.26 6.53
C ALA A 21 25.29 18.95 5.88
N PRO A 22 25.45 19.66 4.75
CA PRO A 22 24.33 20.33 4.07
C PRO A 22 23.32 19.34 3.46
N ALA A 23 23.66 18.06 3.39
CA ALA A 23 22.80 17.01 2.88
C ALA A 23 22.73 15.82 3.86
N PHE A 24 21.55 15.23 3.97
CA PHE A 24 21.27 14.05 4.78
C PHE A 24 20.65 12.96 3.91
N THR A 25 21.25 11.76 3.90
CA THR A 25 20.73 10.61 3.17
C THR A 25 19.74 9.82 4.02
N VAL A 26 18.48 9.76 3.58
CA VAL A 26 17.42 8.98 4.21
C VAL A 26 17.43 7.56 3.66
N THR A 27 17.67 6.59 4.55
CA THR A 27 17.71 5.15 4.27
C THR A 27 16.62 4.35 5.00
N ALA A 28 15.94 4.95 5.97
CA ALA A 28 14.90 4.34 6.77
C ALA A 28 13.74 5.33 6.97
N ALA A 29 12.52 4.81 7.18
CA ALA A 29 11.39 5.64 7.57
C ALA A 29 11.64 6.23 8.97
N GLY A 30 11.15 7.44 9.19
CA GLY A 30 11.34 8.14 10.44
C GLY A 30 11.08 9.64 10.34
N VAL A 31 11.24 10.31 11.47
CA VAL A 31 11.20 11.76 11.56
C VAL A 31 12.63 12.28 11.51
N PHE A 32 12.90 13.18 10.56
CA PHE A 32 14.18 13.84 10.36
C PHE A 32 14.01 15.30 10.76
N THR A 33 14.95 15.82 11.55
CA THR A 33 14.90 17.20 12.06
C THR A 33 16.17 17.90 11.65
N LEU A 34 16.04 19.10 11.11
CA LEU A 34 17.13 20.02 10.84
C LEU A 34 16.98 21.22 11.77
N SER A 35 17.99 21.45 12.60
CA SER A 35 18.09 22.65 13.44
C SER A 35 19.07 23.63 12.80
N GLU A 36 18.76 24.91 12.87
CA GLU A 36 19.54 26.00 12.31
C GLU A 36 19.73 27.07 13.38
N SER A 37 20.94 27.62 13.47
CA SER A 37 21.29 28.66 14.45
C SER A 37 22.14 29.74 13.81
N ASN A 38 21.74 30.99 14.01
CA ASN A 38 22.52 32.16 13.60
C ASN A 38 22.35 33.31 14.60
N ARG A 39 22.93 34.47 14.29
CA ARG A 39 22.90 35.66 15.17
C ARG A 39 21.48 36.14 15.54
N CYS A 40 20.48 35.79 14.76
CA CYS A 40 19.09 36.19 14.95
C CYS A 40 18.31 35.20 15.83
N GLY A 41 18.84 34.00 16.05
CA GLY A 41 18.23 32.96 16.88
C GLY A 41 18.32 31.57 16.27
N ASP A 42 17.54 30.67 16.88
CA ASP A 42 17.47 29.26 16.52
C ASP A 42 16.12 28.93 15.87
N ALA A 43 16.13 28.06 14.88
CA ALA A 43 14.95 27.49 14.24
C ALA A 43 15.14 25.99 14.03
N ALA A 44 14.05 25.24 13.92
CA ALA A 44 14.10 23.84 13.53
C ALA A 44 12.90 23.49 12.67
N ASP A 45 13.11 22.59 11.70
CA ASP A 45 12.05 22.02 10.88
C ASP A 45 12.14 20.50 10.90
N THR A 46 10.99 19.85 10.72
CA THR A 46 10.85 18.40 10.78
C THR A 46 10.17 17.87 9.54
N ILE A 47 10.72 16.80 8.96
CA ILE A 47 10.09 16.05 7.89
C ILE A 47 9.87 14.60 8.33
N THR A 48 8.66 14.10 8.08
CA THR A 48 8.34 12.69 8.29
C THR A 48 8.46 11.96 6.97
N VAL A 49 9.32 10.95 6.93
CA VAL A 49 9.46 10.05 5.78
C VAL A 49 8.86 8.70 6.15
N ALA A 50 7.89 8.25 5.37
CA ALA A 50 7.32 6.91 5.47
C ALA A 50 7.62 6.13 4.19
N TYR A 51 7.79 4.80 4.33
CA TYR A 51 7.75 3.89 3.20
C TYR A 51 6.34 3.33 3.08
N LEU A 52 5.84 3.28 1.86
CA LEU A 52 4.63 2.56 1.53
C LEU A 52 5.05 1.18 1.03
N ASP A 53 4.50 0.13 1.63
CA ASP A 53 4.69 -1.24 1.16
C ASP A 53 3.63 -1.60 0.11
N ALA A 54 3.91 -2.62 -0.69
CA ALA A 54 2.88 -3.22 -1.53
C ALA A 54 1.73 -3.77 -0.65
N PRO A 55 0.50 -3.87 -1.17
CA PRO A 55 -0.62 -4.38 -0.39
C PRO A 55 -0.35 -5.78 0.19
N ASP A 56 -0.73 -5.99 1.44
CA ASP A 56 -0.61 -7.29 2.11
C ASP A 56 -1.43 -8.38 1.38
N PRO A 57 -1.00 -9.65 1.47
CA PRO A 57 -1.80 -10.77 0.97
C PRO A 57 -3.18 -10.84 1.65
N PHE A 58 -4.24 -11.06 0.87
CA PHE A 58 -5.61 -11.20 1.36
C PHE A 58 -6.29 -12.43 0.75
N THR A 59 -7.26 -13.03 1.43
CA THR A 59 -8.03 -14.18 0.89
C THR A 59 -9.48 -13.80 0.64
N LEU A 60 -10.07 -14.36 -0.42
CA LEU A 60 -11.51 -14.29 -0.70
C LEU A 60 -12.32 -15.36 0.07
N GLY A 61 -11.64 -16.22 0.83
CA GLY A 61 -12.24 -17.35 1.57
C GLY A 61 -11.66 -18.70 1.16
N SER A 62 -12.31 -19.78 1.56
CA SER A 62 -11.99 -21.15 1.13
C SER A 62 -12.87 -21.58 -0.05
N ASP A 63 -12.32 -22.36 -0.97
CA ASP A 63 -13.06 -22.83 -2.15
C ASP A 63 -14.40 -23.44 -1.79
N THR A 64 -15.40 -23.15 -2.62
CA THR A 64 -16.79 -23.53 -2.36
C THR A 64 -17.40 -24.21 -3.57
N THR A 65 -18.21 -25.22 -3.31
CA THR A 65 -19.06 -25.86 -4.32
C THR A 65 -20.48 -25.34 -4.17
N LEU A 66 -21.08 -24.87 -5.26
CA LEU A 66 -22.45 -24.36 -5.31
C LEU A 66 -23.39 -25.39 -5.98
N CYS A 67 -24.62 -25.46 -5.50
CA CYS A 67 -25.71 -26.16 -6.19
C CYS A 67 -26.21 -25.34 -7.39
N PRO A 68 -26.88 -25.97 -8.38
CA PRO A 68 -27.48 -25.24 -9.49
C PRO A 68 -28.49 -24.19 -8.99
N GLY A 69 -28.31 -22.95 -9.40
CA GLY A 69 -29.15 -21.81 -9.00
C GLY A 69 -28.71 -21.10 -7.72
N GLU A 70 -27.71 -21.63 -7.00
CA GLU A 70 -27.09 -20.90 -5.88
C GLU A 70 -26.13 -19.83 -6.39
N THR A 71 -25.96 -18.78 -5.58
CA THR A 71 -25.03 -17.69 -5.86
C THR A 71 -24.28 -17.33 -4.58
N ILE A 72 -23.05 -16.86 -4.74
CA ILE A 72 -22.26 -16.30 -3.64
C ILE A 72 -21.77 -14.91 -4.03
N THR A 73 -21.82 -13.97 -3.10
CA THR A 73 -21.24 -12.64 -3.30
C THR A 73 -19.82 -12.63 -2.76
N LEU A 74 -18.85 -12.38 -3.63
CA LEU A 74 -17.46 -12.17 -3.25
C LEU A 74 -17.26 -10.68 -2.99
N LEU A 75 -16.71 -10.36 -1.82
CA LEU A 75 -16.47 -8.99 -1.38
C LEU A 75 -14.99 -8.66 -1.48
N ALA A 76 -14.66 -7.50 -2.04
CA ALA A 76 -13.31 -6.96 -1.94
C ALA A 76 -13.07 -6.50 -0.48
N PRO A 77 -11.84 -6.64 0.05
CA PRO A 77 -11.52 -6.11 1.36
C PRO A 77 -11.64 -4.58 1.36
N PRO A 78 -12.11 -3.97 2.46
CA PRO A 78 -12.20 -2.51 2.55
C PRO A 78 -10.79 -1.92 2.60
N THR A 79 -10.33 -1.35 1.50
CA THR A 79 -8.98 -0.79 1.35
C THR A 79 -8.98 0.53 0.57
N ALA A 80 -7.94 1.34 0.78
CA ALA A 80 -7.64 2.53 -0.02
C ALA A 80 -6.87 2.21 -1.32
N TYR A 81 -6.58 0.93 -1.56
CA TYR A 81 -5.88 0.45 -2.75
C TYR A 81 -6.81 0.32 -3.96
N SER A 82 -6.21 0.34 -5.16
CA SER A 82 -6.91 0.02 -6.40
C SER A 82 -7.25 -1.47 -6.45
N ILE A 83 -8.42 -1.82 -6.99
CA ILE A 83 -8.88 -3.20 -7.11
C ILE A 83 -9.24 -3.54 -8.55
N MET A 84 -9.02 -4.79 -8.95
CA MET A 84 -9.41 -5.32 -10.26
C MET A 84 -9.76 -6.80 -10.16
N TRP A 85 -10.99 -7.16 -10.51
CA TRP A 85 -11.47 -8.53 -10.59
C TRP A 85 -11.04 -9.21 -11.90
N GLN A 86 -11.18 -10.53 -11.96
CA GLN A 86 -10.85 -11.33 -13.14
C GLN A 86 -11.65 -10.95 -14.41
N ASP A 87 -12.81 -10.30 -14.25
CA ASP A 87 -13.63 -9.80 -15.35
C ASP A 87 -13.26 -8.37 -15.79
N GLY A 88 -12.23 -7.78 -15.17
CA GLY A 88 -11.77 -6.42 -15.39
C GLY A 88 -12.55 -5.34 -14.64
N SER A 89 -13.52 -5.71 -13.80
CA SER A 89 -14.28 -4.76 -13.00
C SER A 89 -13.52 -4.29 -11.76
N ASP A 90 -13.86 -3.10 -11.27
CA ASP A 90 -13.32 -2.45 -10.06
C ASP A 90 -14.36 -2.35 -8.93
N GLN A 91 -15.42 -3.15 -9.02
CA GLN A 91 -16.54 -3.09 -8.10
C GLN A 91 -16.14 -3.60 -6.71
N SER A 92 -16.75 -3.06 -5.65
CA SER A 92 -16.51 -3.55 -4.28
C SER A 92 -16.96 -5.00 -4.04
N SER A 93 -17.75 -5.57 -4.96
CA SER A 93 -18.23 -6.95 -4.90
C SER A 93 -18.58 -7.48 -6.27
N ILE A 94 -18.48 -8.79 -6.45
CA ILE A 94 -19.02 -9.51 -7.62
C ILE A 94 -19.90 -10.68 -7.17
N VAL A 95 -20.86 -11.06 -8.00
CA VAL A 95 -21.70 -12.23 -7.76
C VAL A 95 -21.16 -13.40 -8.57
N ALA A 96 -20.79 -14.47 -7.89
CA ALA A 96 -20.41 -15.72 -8.50
C ALA A 96 -21.61 -16.66 -8.58
N ASN A 97 -21.94 -17.07 -9.79
CA ASN A 97 -23.08 -17.92 -10.14
C ASN A 97 -22.71 -19.02 -11.15
N GLN A 98 -21.43 -19.15 -11.49
CA GLN A 98 -20.89 -20.11 -12.45
C GLN A 98 -19.62 -20.74 -11.91
N ALA A 99 -19.32 -21.95 -12.38
CA ALA A 99 -18.07 -22.61 -12.07
C ALA A 99 -16.92 -21.89 -12.79
N ALA A 100 -16.11 -21.17 -12.03
CA ALA A 100 -14.97 -20.44 -12.55
C ALA A 100 -13.95 -20.21 -11.44
N THR A 101 -12.74 -19.86 -11.85
CA THR A 101 -11.78 -19.25 -10.95
C THR A 101 -12.07 -17.76 -10.86
N TYR A 102 -12.37 -17.29 -9.66
CA TYR A 102 -12.53 -15.89 -9.33
C TYR A 102 -11.22 -15.39 -8.70
N SER A 103 -10.78 -14.20 -9.10
CA SER A 103 -9.56 -13.61 -8.57
C SER A 103 -9.71 -12.10 -8.46
N LEU A 104 -9.08 -11.54 -7.44
CA LEU A 104 -9.04 -10.12 -7.18
C LEU A 104 -7.56 -9.70 -7.08
N GLN A 105 -7.20 -8.66 -7.81
CA GLN A 105 -5.90 -8.01 -7.70
C GLN A 105 -6.07 -6.70 -6.96
N ILE A 106 -5.18 -6.45 -5.99
CA ILE A 106 -5.12 -5.20 -5.24
C ILE A 106 -3.76 -4.57 -5.44
N SER A 107 -3.71 -3.26 -5.71
CA SER A 107 -2.47 -2.55 -6.03
C SER A 107 -2.41 -1.13 -5.49
N ASN A 108 -1.18 -0.67 -5.29
CA ASN A 108 -0.84 0.72 -5.00
C ASN A 108 0.40 1.13 -5.81
N GLU A 109 0.92 2.35 -5.55
CA GLU A 109 2.09 2.88 -6.23
C GLU A 109 3.37 2.04 -6.03
N CYS A 110 3.42 1.24 -4.97
CA CYS A 110 4.58 0.43 -4.60
C CYS A 110 4.50 -1.00 -5.14
N GLY A 111 3.35 -1.44 -5.62
CA GLY A 111 3.19 -2.74 -6.28
C GLY A 111 1.81 -3.34 -6.14
N THR A 112 1.74 -4.66 -6.33
CA THR A 112 0.50 -5.44 -6.30
C THR A 112 0.61 -6.54 -5.27
N SER A 113 -0.48 -6.81 -4.53
CA SER A 113 -0.55 -7.99 -3.65
C SER A 113 -0.26 -9.26 -4.47
N PRO A 114 0.42 -10.28 -3.89
CA PRO A 114 0.42 -11.62 -4.44
C PRO A 114 -1.02 -12.05 -4.75
N MET A 115 -1.27 -12.51 -5.98
CA MET A 115 -2.60 -12.89 -6.42
C MET A 115 -3.06 -14.14 -5.65
N ASN A 116 -4.18 -14.03 -4.94
CA ASN A 116 -4.87 -15.20 -4.38
C ASN A 116 -6.02 -15.59 -5.31
N LEU A 117 -6.09 -16.89 -5.63
CA LEU A 117 -7.11 -17.48 -6.50
C LEU A 117 -8.19 -18.12 -5.64
N TYR A 118 -9.45 -17.96 -6.06
CA TYR A 118 -10.61 -18.61 -5.43
C TYR A 118 -11.32 -19.46 -6.46
N TRP A 119 -11.52 -20.76 -6.20
CA TRP A 119 -12.12 -21.67 -7.17
C TRP A 119 -13.56 -21.98 -6.77
N ILE A 120 -14.50 -21.82 -7.72
CA ILE A 120 -15.90 -22.20 -7.53
C ILE A 120 -16.23 -23.33 -8.49
N MET A 121 -16.79 -24.42 -7.95
CA MET A 121 -17.33 -25.53 -8.73
C MET A 121 -18.85 -25.56 -8.66
N THR A 122 -19.52 -25.80 -9.78
CA THR A 122 -20.96 -26.09 -9.80
C THR A 122 -21.15 -27.60 -9.82
N HIS A 123 -21.93 -28.12 -8.89
CA HIS A 123 -22.32 -29.53 -8.94
C HIS A 123 -23.44 -29.69 -9.98
N GLU A 124 -23.10 -30.16 -11.18
CA GLU A 124 -24.12 -30.64 -12.10
C GLU A 124 -24.62 -31.99 -11.59
N TYR A 125 -25.91 -32.08 -11.26
CA TYR A 125 -26.53 -33.38 -11.02
C TYR A 125 -26.38 -34.21 -12.30
N LEU A 126 -25.59 -35.29 -12.23
CA LEU A 126 -25.59 -36.33 -13.24
C LEU A 126 -27.02 -36.91 -13.29
N SER A 127 -27.77 -36.59 -14.34
CA SER A 127 -29.03 -37.25 -14.70
C SER A 127 -28.76 -38.53 -15.48
#